data_AF-X0QT27-F1
#
_entry.id   AF-X0QT27-F1
#
_cell.length_a   1.000
_cell.length_b   1.000
_cell.length_c   1.000
_cell.angle_alpha   90.00
_cell.angle_beta   90.00
_cell.angle_gamma   90.00
#
_symmetry.space_group_name_H-M   'P 1'
#
loop_
_entity.id
_entity.type
_entity.pdbx_description
1 polymer ?
#
loop_
_entity_poly.entity_id
_entity_poly.type
_entity_poly.pdbx_seq_one_letter_code
_entity_poly.pdbx_strand_id
1 'polypeptide(L)'
;MAVKKLICGVALLVGLVFSGAQQAQAADNVDDQIITVSSGYQPIPVYKDANTTQYSGKNLDTNINSWRVVRTAKSAYDLGNDQWVKSGDLRVVNAVTPDSNSPYYLIYSDNQALPIYASALFDKQIGTLDTGIDVWQITKTAFVDQSDALVGFDLGNNQWVKDGTFIEKYFWFYAGEPLYTSTGQPAGTIQQTLQYRVFGAKKIADQLYVNLGADNQWVLYASGSRFQKF
;
A
#
# COMPACT_ATOMS: atom_id res chain seq x y z
N MET A 1 -65.43 56.71 29.24
CA MET A 1 -64.21 56.94 28.43
C MET A 1 -63.08 57.23 29.39
N ALA A 2 -62.27 56.24 29.73
CA ALA A 2 -61.08 55.78 29.00
C ALA A 2 -59.79 56.34 29.63
N VAL A 3 -59.35 55.56 30.63
CA VAL A 3 -58.01 55.35 31.20
C VAL A 3 -56.84 55.66 30.26
N LYS A 4 -55.73 56.23 30.78
CA LYS A 4 -54.38 55.63 30.68
C LYS A 4 -53.32 56.41 31.50
N LYS A 5 -52.88 55.76 32.58
CA LYS A 5 -51.61 56.03 33.28
C LYS A 5 -50.49 55.37 32.47
N LEU A 6 -49.41 56.08 32.18
CA LEU A 6 -48.20 55.54 31.58
C LEU A 6 -47.19 55.26 32.70
N ILE A 7 -46.91 53.99 32.97
CA ILE A 7 -45.86 53.54 33.89
C ILE A 7 -44.64 53.18 33.03
N CYS A 8 -43.54 53.92 33.19
CA CYS A 8 -42.24 53.56 32.63
C CYS A 8 -41.65 52.40 33.44
N GLY A 9 -41.72 51.18 32.90
CA GLY A 9 -40.97 50.04 33.38
C GLY A 9 -39.54 50.07 32.83
N VAL A 10 -38.55 50.25 33.71
CA VAL A 10 -37.13 50.03 33.40
C VAL A 10 -36.89 48.53 33.47
N ALA A 11 -36.65 47.90 32.30
CA ALA A 11 -36.24 46.51 32.21
C ALA A 11 -34.73 46.41 32.46
N LEU A 12 -34.35 45.91 33.63
CA LEU A 12 -32.98 45.51 33.96
C LEU A 12 -32.67 44.18 33.26
N LEU A 13 -31.95 44.24 32.14
CA LEU A 13 -31.39 43.08 31.44
C LEU A 13 -30.13 42.61 32.18
N VAL A 14 -30.28 41.59 33.02
CA VAL A 14 -29.15 40.85 33.61
C VAL A 14 -28.58 39.92 32.53
N GLY A 15 -27.47 40.33 31.93
CA GLY A 15 -26.68 39.49 31.02
C GLY A 15 -25.92 38.42 31.81
N LEU A 16 -26.42 37.19 31.79
CA LEU A 16 -25.70 36.00 32.23
C LEU A 16 -24.58 35.70 31.21
N VAL A 17 -23.37 36.14 31.51
CA VAL A 17 -22.17 35.72 30.78
C VAL A 17 -21.82 34.32 31.27
N PHE A 18 -22.26 33.29 30.53
CA PHE A 18 -21.72 31.95 30.69
C PHE A 18 -20.29 31.95 30.13
N SER A 19 -19.33 32.27 30.98
CA SER A 19 -17.93 31.89 30.78
C SER A 19 -17.84 30.37 30.90
N GLY A 20 -18.19 29.67 29.83
CA GLY A 20 -17.86 28.26 29.67
C GLY A 20 -16.34 28.15 29.68
N ALA A 21 -15.77 27.81 30.83
CA ALA A 21 -14.40 27.38 30.91
C ALA A 21 -14.26 26.18 29.97
N GLN A 22 -13.64 26.39 28.80
CA GLN A 22 -13.08 25.29 28.04
C GLN A 22 -12.09 24.62 28.99
N GLN A 23 -12.47 23.46 29.51
CA GLN A 23 -11.53 22.59 30.20
C GLN A 23 -10.38 22.38 29.23
N ALA A 24 -9.22 22.93 29.55
CA ALA A 24 -7.99 22.58 28.88
C ALA A 24 -7.89 21.06 29.00
N GLN A 25 -8.12 20.35 27.88
CA GLN A 25 -7.78 18.93 27.81
C GLN A 25 -6.31 18.85 28.22
N ALA A 26 -6.03 18.03 29.23
CA ALA A 26 -4.66 17.74 29.63
C ALA A 26 -3.89 17.37 28.36
N ALA A 27 -2.77 18.04 28.12
CA ALA A 27 -1.89 17.67 27.02
C ALA A 27 -1.53 16.20 27.18
N ASP A 28 -1.66 15.40 26.12
CA ASP A 28 -1.15 14.04 26.13
C ASP A 28 0.33 14.08 26.51
N ASN A 29 0.75 13.13 27.35
CA ASN A 29 2.17 12.98 27.69
C ASN A 29 2.94 12.74 26.39
N VAL A 30 3.94 13.60 26.13
CA VAL A 30 4.83 13.51 24.97
C VAL A 30 6.16 12.96 25.45
N ASP A 31 6.56 11.82 24.90
CA ASP A 31 7.82 11.16 25.21
C ASP A 31 8.77 11.22 24.01
N ASP A 32 10.05 11.45 24.26
CA ASP A 32 11.07 11.39 23.22
C ASP A 32 11.38 9.92 22.88
N GLN A 33 11.17 9.53 21.62
CA GLN A 33 11.46 8.18 21.15
C GLN A 33 11.86 8.21 19.68
N ILE A 34 12.99 7.58 19.35
CA ILE A 34 13.43 7.41 17.97
C ILE A 34 13.00 6.02 17.49
N ILE A 35 11.93 5.99 16.70
CA ILE A 35 11.48 4.80 15.96
C ILE A 35 11.30 5.14 14.49
N THR A 36 11.16 4.12 13.66
CA THR A 36 10.73 4.28 12.26
C THR A 36 9.34 3.68 12.12
N VAL A 37 8.45 4.40 11.45
CA VAL A 37 7.08 3.99 11.14
C VAL A 37 6.85 4.09 9.65
N SER A 38 5.83 3.37 9.15
CA SER A 38 5.51 3.36 7.74
C SER A 38 4.15 4.00 7.44
N SER A 39 4.11 4.80 6.37
CA SER A 39 2.88 5.36 5.81
C SER A 39 2.18 4.42 4.84
N GLY A 40 2.82 3.34 4.38
CA GLY A 40 2.29 2.51 3.30
C GLY A 40 2.07 3.28 2.00
N TYR A 41 2.90 4.30 1.73
CA TYR A 41 2.77 5.24 0.61
C TYR A 41 1.40 5.94 0.58
N GLN A 42 0.72 6.03 1.72
CA GLN A 42 -0.57 6.69 1.82
C GLN A 42 -0.41 8.19 2.09
N PRO A 43 -1.32 9.02 1.56
CA PRO A 43 -1.36 10.44 1.86
C PRO A 43 -1.93 10.67 3.27
N ILE A 44 -1.15 10.38 4.31
CA ILE A 44 -1.58 10.48 5.70
C ILE A 44 -1.65 11.96 6.13
N PRO A 45 -2.77 12.43 6.71
CA PRO A 45 -2.91 13.80 7.18
C PRO A 45 -1.88 14.17 8.24
N VAL A 46 -1.23 15.33 8.07
CA VAL A 46 -0.32 15.91 9.06
C VAL A 46 -1.07 16.96 9.89
N TYR A 47 -0.84 16.97 11.18
CA TYR A 47 -1.46 17.85 12.17
C TYR A 47 -0.41 18.71 12.86
N LYS A 48 -0.85 19.84 13.41
CA LYS A 48 -0.01 20.81 14.12
C LYS A 48 0.11 20.54 15.62
N ASP A 49 -0.62 19.54 16.13
CA ASP A 49 -0.73 19.24 17.55
C ASP A 49 -0.75 17.73 17.81
N ALA A 50 -0.24 17.32 18.97
CA ALA A 50 -0.15 15.92 19.39
C ALA A 50 -1.51 15.23 19.54
N ASN A 51 -2.57 16.00 19.82
CA ASN A 51 -3.93 15.47 19.90
C ASN A 51 -4.55 15.24 18.52
N THR A 52 -3.85 15.61 17.44
CA THR A 52 -4.29 15.47 16.03
C THR A 52 -5.64 16.14 15.76
N THR A 53 -5.85 17.32 16.33
CA THR A 53 -7.10 18.10 16.18
C THR A 53 -6.99 19.23 15.17
N GLN A 54 -5.78 19.68 14.86
CA GLN A 54 -5.50 20.80 13.96
C GLN A 54 -4.80 20.32 12.69
N TYR A 55 -5.59 20.00 11.66
CA TYR A 55 -5.04 19.60 10.37
C TYR A 55 -4.14 20.72 9.80
N SER A 56 -2.96 20.34 9.31
CA SER A 56 -1.96 21.28 8.79
C SER A 56 -2.24 21.79 7.38
N GLY A 57 -3.15 21.15 6.65
CA GLY A 57 -3.35 21.37 5.21
C GLY A 57 -2.45 20.50 4.32
N LYS A 58 -1.62 19.64 4.91
CA LYS A 58 -0.66 18.78 4.20
C LYS A 58 -0.88 17.29 4.54
N ASN A 59 -0.52 16.45 3.58
CA ASN A 59 -0.39 15.00 3.77
C ASN A 59 1.08 14.59 3.65
N LEU A 60 1.42 13.42 4.18
CA LEU A 60 2.70 12.77 3.93
C LEU A 60 2.90 12.50 2.43
N ASP A 61 4.15 12.54 1.98
CA ASP A 61 4.52 12.26 0.60
C ASP A 61 4.31 10.78 0.29
N THR A 62 3.51 10.49 -0.74
CA THR A 62 3.22 9.13 -1.21
C THR A 62 4.36 8.49 -1.97
N ASN A 63 5.54 9.12 -2.04
CA ASN A 63 6.79 8.53 -2.52
C ASN A 63 7.71 8.09 -1.36
N ILE A 64 7.40 8.48 -0.12
CA ILE A 64 8.19 8.17 1.08
C ILE A 64 7.38 7.24 1.98
N ASN A 65 7.91 6.04 2.23
CA ASN A 65 7.28 5.09 3.14
C ASN A 65 7.69 5.29 4.59
N SER A 66 9.00 5.42 4.80
CA SER A 66 9.63 5.27 6.10
C SER A 66 9.83 6.65 6.71
N TRP A 67 9.20 6.85 7.85
CA TRP A 67 9.22 8.12 8.55
C TRP A 67 9.91 7.93 9.89
N ARG A 68 10.90 8.77 10.15
CA ARG A 68 11.53 8.83 11.46
C ARG A 68 10.58 9.55 12.41
N VAL A 69 10.25 8.89 13.52
CA VAL A 69 9.55 9.49 14.65
C VAL A 69 10.60 10.04 15.61
N VAL A 70 10.37 11.25 16.12
CA VAL A 70 11.23 11.89 17.13
C VAL A 70 10.55 11.98 18.49
N ARG A 71 9.22 12.05 18.52
CA ARG A 71 8.40 12.07 19.74
C ARG A 71 7.13 11.26 19.55
N THR A 72 6.62 10.70 20.62
CA THR A 72 5.37 9.95 20.65
C THR A 72 4.39 10.59 21.62
N ALA A 73 3.12 10.53 21.28
CA ALA A 73 1.99 10.80 22.17
C ALA A 73 1.07 9.58 22.16
N LYS A 74 0.07 9.54 23.03
CA LYS A 74 -0.81 8.38 23.24
C LYS A 74 -1.36 7.77 21.93
N SER A 75 -1.74 8.62 20.98
CA SER A 75 -2.33 8.20 19.69
C SER A 75 -1.69 8.88 18.48
N ALA A 76 -0.48 9.43 18.63
CA ALA A 76 0.17 10.19 17.58
C ALA A 76 1.70 10.06 17.61
N TYR A 77 2.30 10.28 16.45
CA TYR A 77 3.75 10.35 16.29
C TYR A 77 4.13 11.70 15.71
N ASP A 78 5.18 12.30 16.25
CA ASP A 78 5.82 13.49 15.69
C ASP A 78 6.97 13.06 14.77
N LEU A 79 6.88 13.49 13.52
CA LEU A 79 7.90 13.22 12.50
C LEU A 79 8.99 14.31 12.46
N GLY A 80 8.92 15.28 13.37
CA GLY A 80 9.82 16.42 13.51
C GLY A 80 9.20 17.73 13.01
N ASN A 81 9.63 18.84 13.60
CA ASN A 81 9.08 20.18 13.36
C ASN A 81 7.58 20.29 13.66
N ASP A 82 7.13 19.65 14.75
CA ASP A 82 5.73 19.61 15.18
C ASP A 82 4.76 19.09 14.09
N GLN A 83 5.23 18.08 13.33
CA GLN A 83 4.43 17.41 12.31
C GLN A 83 3.88 16.10 12.88
N TRP A 84 2.66 16.19 13.39
CA TRP A 84 2.01 15.09 14.08
C TRP A 84 1.15 14.28 13.11
N VAL A 85 1.17 12.96 13.25
CA VAL A 85 0.32 12.04 12.49
C VAL A 85 -0.31 11.05 13.45
N LYS A 86 -1.55 10.61 13.18
CA LYS A 86 -2.21 9.62 14.03
C LYS A 86 -1.45 8.30 13.94
N SER A 87 -1.09 7.73 15.07
CA SER A 87 -0.38 6.45 15.12
C SER A 87 -1.22 5.32 14.51
N GLY A 88 -2.55 5.40 14.64
CA GLY A 88 -3.51 4.48 14.01
C GLY A 88 -3.69 4.64 12.50
N ASP A 89 -3.22 5.74 11.90
CA ASP A 89 -3.19 5.92 10.44
C ASP A 89 -1.88 5.38 9.84
N LEU A 90 -0.86 5.24 10.67
CA LEU A 90 0.39 4.59 10.33
C LEU A 90 0.27 3.07 10.55
N ARG A 91 1.07 2.33 9.79
CA ARG A 91 1.06 0.87 9.84
C ARG A 91 2.49 0.37 9.91
N VAL A 92 2.66 -0.82 10.49
CA VAL A 92 3.91 -1.57 10.44
C VAL A 92 4.00 -2.34 9.11
N VAL A 93 3.84 -1.64 7.99
CA VAL A 93 4.03 -2.18 6.62
C VAL A 93 5.33 -1.59 6.11
N ASN A 94 6.45 -2.07 6.63
CA ASN A 94 7.71 -1.32 6.61
C ASN A 94 8.46 -1.36 5.27
N ALA A 95 8.22 -2.35 4.42
CA ALA A 95 8.86 -2.42 3.12
C ALA A 95 7.81 -2.38 2.02
N VAL A 96 7.78 -1.25 1.29
CA VAL A 96 7.45 -1.37 -0.12
C VAL A 96 8.73 -1.31 -0.90
N THR A 97 9.01 -2.39 -1.57
CA THR A 97 10.23 -2.52 -2.35
C THR A 97 9.91 -2.04 -3.77
N PRO A 98 10.63 -1.03 -4.30
CA PRO A 98 10.57 -0.72 -5.72
C PRO A 98 10.88 -1.97 -6.56
N ASP A 99 10.31 -2.07 -7.76
CA ASP A 99 10.49 -3.19 -8.69
C ASP A 99 11.94 -3.72 -8.82
N SER A 100 12.93 -2.83 -8.75
CA SER A 100 14.36 -3.15 -8.84
C SER A 100 14.83 -4.16 -7.79
N ASN A 101 14.20 -4.16 -6.62
CA ASN A 101 14.58 -4.96 -5.46
C ASN A 101 13.52 -6.03 -5.09
N SER A 102 12.37 -6.06 -5.76
CA SER A 102 11.35 -7.10 -5.53
C SER A 102 11.73 -8.40 -6.25
N PRO A 103 11.57 -9.57 -5.62
CA PRO A 103 11.70 -10.85 -6.32
C PRO A 103 10.55 -11.07 -7.31
N TYR A 104 9.45 -10.33 -7.22
CA TYR A 104 8.29 -10.45 -8.09
C TYR A 104 8.33 -9.44 -9.24
N TYR A 105 7.88 -9.89 -10.42
CA TYR A 105 7.89 -9.07 -11.64
C TYR A 105 6.52 -8.95 -12.30
N LEU A 106 5.73 -10.03 -12.30
CA LEU A 106 4.42 -10.05 -12.96
C LEU A 106 3.33 -10.61 -12.04
N ILE A 107 2.10 -10.22 -12.34
CA ILE A 107 0.89 -10.89 -11.87
C ILE A 107 0.17 -11.45 -13.09
N TYR A 108 -0.07 -12.75 -13.07
CA TYR A 108 -0.96 -13.40 -14.01
C TYR A 108 -2.36 -13.46 -13.41
N SER A 109 -3.29 -12.70 -13.98
CA SER A 109 -4.69 -12.60 -13.54
C SER A 109 -5.60 -13.62 -14.21
N ASP A 110 -5.14 -14.33 -15.25
CA ASP A 110 -5.96 -15.31 -15.97
C ASP A 110 -7.27 -14.72 -16.51
N ASN A 111 -7.21 -13.49 -17.02
CA ASN A 111 -8.37 -12.71 -17.46
C ASN A 111 -9.44 -12.49 -16.37
N GLN A 112 -9.11 -12.69 -15.09
CA GLN A 112 -10.03 -12.44 -13.98
C GLN A 112 -10.09 -10.96 -13.62
N ALA A 113 -11.29 -10.50 -13.27
CA ALA A 113 -11.54 -9.13 -12.79
C ALA A 113 -11.11 -8.97 -11.32
N LEU A 114 -9.81 -9.05 -11.05
CA LEU A 114 -9.27 -8.96 -9.70
C LEU A 114 -9.50 -7.55 -9.10
N PRO A 115 -9.86 -7.41 -7.81
CA PRO A 115 -10.07 -6.11 -7.17
C PRO A 115 -8.81 -5.25 -7.15
N ILE A 116 -8.96 -3.97 -7.52
CA ILE A 116 -7.91 -2.93 -7.38
C ILE A 116 -8.25 -2.06 -6.18
N TYR A 117 -7.25 -1.76 -5.36
CA TYR A 117 -7.36 -0.95 -4.16
C TYR A 117 -6.51 0.32 -4.28
N ALA A 118 -6.94 1.37 -3.56
CA ALA A 118 -6.18 2.63 -3.49
C ALA A 118 -4.88 2.53 -2.67
N SER A 119 -4.67 1.41 -1.99
CA SER A 119 -3.60 1.24 -1.02
C SER A 119 -3.22 -0.23 -0.84
N ALA A 120 -2.00 -0.47 -0.36
CA ALA A 120 -1.53 -1.78 0.09
C ALA A 120 -2.27 -2.30 1.34
N LEU A 121 -3.20 -1.52 1.91
CA LEU A 121 -4.03 -1.93 3.06
C LEU A 121 -5.33 -2.61 2.62
N PHE A 122 -5.69 -2.47 1.34
CA PHE A 122 -6.90 -3.05 0.75
C PHE A 122 -8.21 -2.66 1.46
N ASP A 123 -8.22 -1.48 2.08
CA ASP A 123 -9.34 -0.92 2.84
C ASP A 123 -10.40 -0.29 1.94
N LYS A 124 -9.98 0.22 0.77
CA LYS A 124 -10.86 0.84 -0.22
C LYS A 124 -10.59 0.31 -1.62
N GLN A 125 -11.52 -0.51 -2.12
CA GLN A 125 -11.55 -0.90 -3.53
C GLN A 125 -11.89 0.32 -4.40
N ILE A 126 -11.16 0.49 -5.50
CA ILE A 126 -11.33 1.58 -6.47
C ILE A 126 -11.64 1.08 -7.89
N GLY A 127 -11.57 -0.23 -8.13
CA GLY A 127 -11.90 -0.82 -9.41
C GLY A 127 -11.62 -2.32 -9.47
N THR A 128 -11.49 -2.83 -10.69
CA THR A 128 -11.08 -4.19 -11.00
C THR A 128 -10.14 -4.19 -12.21
N LEU A 129 -9.28 -5.19 -12.31
CA LEU A 129 -8.45 -5.41 -13.49
C LEU A 129 -9.31 -5.63 -14.75
N ASP A 130 -8.77 -5.21 -15.90
CA ASP A 130 -9.38 -5.43 -17.20
C ASP A 130 -9.29 -6.93 -17.57
N THR A 131 -10.42 -7.55 -17.91
CA THR A 131 -10.45 -8.97 -18.29
C THR A 131 -9.87 -9.23 -19.68
N GLY A 132 -9.59 -8.20 -20.48
CA GLY A 132 -8.84 -8.29 -21.74
C GLY A 132 -7.33 -8.42 -21.56
N ILE A 133 -6.81 -8.24 -20.34
CA ILE A 133 -5.38 -8.32 -20.01
C ILE A 133 -5.17 -9.37 -18.92
N ASP A 134 -4.28 -10.34 -19.16
CA ASP A 134 -3.98 -11.44 -18.25
C ASP A 134 -2.64 -11.28 -17.52
N VAL A 135 -1.75 -10.40 -17.98
CA VAL A 135 -0.43 -10.16 -17.38
C VAL A 135 -0.25 -8.70 -17.04
N TRP A 136 0.13 -8.45 -15.78
CA TRP A 136 0.29 -7.12 -15.22
C TRP A 136 1.70 -6.96 -14.66
N GLN A 137 2.36 -5.85 -14.98
CA GLN A 137 3.69 -5.57 -14.46
C GLN A 137 3.60 -5.00 -13.03
N ILE A 138 4.42 -5.55 -12.14
CA ILE A 138 4.56 -5.07 -10.77
C ILE A 138 5.55 -3.90 -10.76
N THR A 139 5.13 -2.78 -10.17
CA THR A 139 5.99 -1.59 -9.98
C THR A 139 6.49 -1.47 -8.54
N LYS A 140 5.72 -1.98 -7.58
CA LYS A 140 6.09 -2.04 -6.17
C LYS A 140 5.48 -3.25 -5.46
N THR A 141 6.09 -3.68 -4.36
CA THR A 141 5.60 -4.82 -3.55
C THR A 141 5.55 -4.44 -2.09
N ALA A 142 4.45 -4.70 -1.39
CA ALA A 142 4.28 -4.43 0.04
C ALA A 142 4.41 -5.71 0.89
N PHE A 143 5.06 -5.58 2.05
CA PHE A 143 5.26 -6.65 3.03
C PHE A 143 4.81 -6.25 4.44
N VAL A 144 4.32 -7.21 5.23
CA VAL A 144 4.09 -7.05 6.68
C VAL A 144 5.45 -7.04 7.38
N ASP A 145 5.67 -6.10 8.29
CA ASP A 145 6.92 -6.04 9.07
C ASP A 145 7.16 -7.32 9.89
N GLN A 146 8.44 -7.61 10.14
CA GLN A 146 9.00 -8.73 10.92
C GLN A 146 8.72 -10.14 10.39
N SER A 147 7.82 -10.31 9.42
CA SER A 147 7.45 -11.62 8.88
C SER A 147 7.86 -11.84 7.42
N ASP A 148 8.30 -10.78 6.74
CA ASP A 148 8.47 -10.75 5.27
C ASP A 148 7.22 -11.27 4.53
N ALA A 149 6.05 -11.23 5.19
CA ALA A 149 4.81 -11.74 4.61
C ALA A 149 4.35 -10.77 3.54
N LEU A 150 4.29 -11.25 2.31
CA LEU A 150 3.80 -10.51 1.16
C LEU A 150 2.33 -10.10 1.37
N VAL A 151 2.06 -8.80 1.23
CA VAL A 151 0.73 -8.21 1.43
C VAL A 151 0.08 -7.89 0.09
N GLY A 152 0.84 -7.38 -0.87
CA GLY A 152 0.39 -7.24 -2.26
C GLY A 152 1.28 -6.36 -3.10
N PHE A 153 0.72 -5.88 -4.21
CA PHE A 153 1.49 -5.35 -5.33
C PHE A 153 0.86 -4.11 -5.94
N ASP A 154 1.69 -3.11 -6.22
CA ASP A 154 1.30 -1.91 -6.98
C ASP A 154 1.55 -2.16 -8.47
N LEU A 155 0.51 -2.01 -9.28
CA LEU A 155 0.55 -2.12 -10.74
C LEU A 155 0.87 -0.78 -11.44
N GLY A 156 1.14 0.26 -10.66
CA GLY A 156 1.38 1.63 -11.10
C GLY A 156 0.24 2.54 -10.68
N ASN A 157 0.54 3.84 -10.52
CA ASN A 157 -0.43 4.85 -10.11
C ASN A 157 -1.15 4.52 -8.79
N ASN A 158 -0.47 3.83 -7.86
CA ASN A 158 -1.01 3.47 -6.55
C ASN A 158 -2.26 2.55 -6.67
N GLN A 159 -2.23 1.64 -7.64
CA GLN A 159 -3.27 0.65 -7.90
C GLN A 159 -2.82 -0.70 -7.36
N TRP A 160 -3.37 -1.09 -6.22
CA TRP A 160 -2.88 -2.24 -5.47
C TRP A 160 -3.76 -3.46 -5.66
N VAL A 161 -3.15 -4.63 -5.82
CA VAL A 161 -3.82 -5.93 -5.86
C VAL A 161 -3.16 -6.89 -4.88
N LYS A 162 -3.93 -7.83 -4.34
CA LYS A 162 -3.48 -8.83 -3.37
C LYS A 162 -3.71 -10.27 -3.80
N ASP A 163 -4.37 -10.45 -4.94
CA ASP A 163 -4.79 -11.74 -5.48
C ASP A 163 -4.18 -11.94 -6.88
N GLY A 164 -4.20 -13.19 -7.36
CA GLY A 164 -3.62 -13.58 -8.64
C GLY A 164 -2.42 -14.51 -8.50
N THR A 165 -1.88 -14.95 -9.64
CA THR A 165 -0.63 -15.75 -9.63
C THR A 165 0.56 -14.83 -9.74
N PHE A 166 1.32 -14.69 -8.65
CA PHE A 166 2.52 -13.86 -8.62
C PHE A 166 3.72 -14.62 -9.20
N ILE A 167 4.39 -13.97 -10.14
CA ILE A 167 5.47 -14.57 -10.91
C ILE A 167 6.75 -13.81 -10.56
N GLU A 168 7.72 -14.58 -10.07
CA GLU A 168 9.05 -14.07 -9.76
C GLU A 168 9.80 -13.64 -11.02
N LYS A 169 10.62 -12.61 -10.85
CA LYS A 169 11.50 -12.05 -11.87
C LYS A 169 12.50 -13.07 -12.40
N TYR A 170 12.88 -14.03 -11.55
CA TYR A 170 13.89 -15.02 -11.84
C TYR A 170 13.46 -16.39 -11.32
N PHE A 171 13.59 -17.43 -12.16
CA PHE A 171 13.31 -18.82 -11.80
C PHE A 171 14.49 -19.72 -12.11
N TRP A 172 14.71 -20.73 -11.26
CA TRP A 172 15.66 -21.78 -11.56
C TRP A 172 14.99 -22.84 -12.43
N PHE A 173 15.62 -23.17 -13.57
CA PHE A 173 15.19 -24.25 -14.43
C PHE A 173 16.35 -25.20 -14.70
N TYR A 174 16.04 -26.47 -14.92
CA TYR A 174 17.02 -27.52 -15.17
C TYR A 174 17.27 -27.72 -16.67
N ALA A 175 18.49 -28.14 -17.02
CA ALA A 175 18.78 -28.61 -18.37
C ALA A 175 17.87 -29.79 -18.73
N GLY A 176 17.37 -29.81 -19.97
CA GLY A 176 16.44 -30.82 -20.48
C GLY A 176 14.97 -30.46 -20.37
N GLU A 177 14.61 -29.42 -19.58
CA GLU A 177 13.23 -28.93 -19.51
C GLU A 177 12.73 -28.50 -20.91
N PRO A 178 11.52 -28.92 -21.32
CA PRO A 178 11.01 -28.62 -22.65
C PRO A 178 10.68 -27.13 -22.81
N LEU A 179 11.07 -26.58 -23.95
CA LEU A 179 10.67 -25.25 -24.41
C LEU A 179 9.61 -25.37 -25.48
N TYR A 180 8.68 -24.43 -25.48
CA TYR A 180 7.57 -24.35 -26.39
C TYR A 180 7.52 -22.99 -27.09
N THR A 181 6.85 -22.95 -28.24
CA THR A 181 6.40 -21.71 -28.86
C THR A 181 5.24 -21.12 -28.07
N SER A 182 4.91 -19.86 -28.35
CA SER A 182 3.71 -19.21 -27.79
C SER A 182 2.39 -19.92 -28.16
N THR A 183 2.39 -20.80 -29.15
CA THR A 183 1.23 -21.62 -29.54
C THR A 183 1.28 -23.05 -28.97
N GLY A 184 2.28 -23.37 -28.14
CA GLY A 184 2.42 -24.67 -27.49
C GLY A 184 3.10 -25.76 -28.34
N GLN A 185 3.73 -25.39 -29.45
CA GLN A 185 4.52 -26.36 -30.23
C GLN A 185 5.90 -26.56 -29.59
N PRO A 186 6.45 -27.78 -29.54
CA PRO A 186 7.81 -28.01 -29.05
C PRO A 186 8.83 -27.18 -29.85
N ALA A 187 9.71 -26.48 -29.13
CA ALA A 187 10.71 -25.59 -29.69
C ALA A 187 12.15 -26.00 -29.36
N GLY A 188 12.34 -26.84 -28.34
CA GLY A 188 13.65 -27.31 -27.92
C GLY A 188 13.65 -27.66 -26.44
N THR A 189 14.82 -27.57 -25.81
CA THR A 189 14.99 -27.76 -24.38
C THR A 189 15.94 -26.71 -23.80
N ILE A 190 15.81 -26.47 -22.50
CA ILE A 190 16.79 -25.70 -21.74
C ILE A 190 18.14 -26.42 -21.77
N GLN A 191 19.20 -25.71 -22.16
CA GLN A 191 20.53 -26.32 -22.35
C GLN A 191 21.37 -26.34 -21.07
N GLN A 192 21.09 -25.46 -20.10
CA GLN A 192 21.87 -25.30 -18.88
C GLN A 192 20.97 -25.11 -17.67
N THR A 193 21.31 -25.77 -16.57
CA THR A 193 20.67 -25.60 -15.27
C THR A 193 21.14 -24.30 -14.63
N LEU A 194 20.29 -23.28 -14.62
CA LEU A 194 20.61 -21.96 -14.05
C LEU A 194 19.35 -21.14 -13.78
N GLN A 195 19.55 -19.93 -13.25
CA GLN A 195 18.50 -18.95 -13.03
C GLN A 195 18.22 -18.13 -14.30
N TYR A 196 16.99 -18.19 -14.80
CA TYR A 196 16.53 -17.44 -15.98
C TYR A 196 15.64 -16.27 -15.57
N ARG A 197 15.74 -15.16 -16.28
CA ARG A 197 14.82 -14.02 -16.14
C ARG A 197 13.50 -14.33 -16.84
N VAL A 198 12.39 -14.01 -16.19
CA VAL A 198 11.05 -14.09 -16.77
C VAL A 198 10.69 -12.76 -17.45
N PHE A 199 10.13 -12.85 -18.65
CA PHE A 199 9.71 -11.70 -19.46
C PHE A 199 8.19 -11.63 -19.67
N GLY A 200 7.49 -12.74 -19.49
CA GLY A 200 6.04 -12.82 -19.70
C GLY A 200 5.47 -14.12 -19.15
N ALA A 201 4.15 -14.23 -19.16
CA ALA A 201 3.41 -15.40 -18.70
C ALA A 201 2.15 -15.59 -19.54
N LYS A 202 1.64 -16.81 -19.66
CA LYS A 202 0.36 -17.12 -20.32
C LYS A 202 -0.07 -18.55 -20.04
N LYS A 203 -1.33 -18.86 -20.34
CA LYS A 203 -1.75 -20.25 -20.49
C LYS A 203 -1.43 -20.83 -21.88
N ILE A 204 -0.97 -22.07 -21.87
CA ILE A 204 -0.86 -22.94 -23.05
C ILE A 204 -1.45 -24.29 -22.61
N ALA A 205 -2.50 -24.76 -23.29
CA ALA A 205 -3.22 -25.98 -22.92
C ALA A 205 -3.57 -26.04 -21.41
N ASP A 206 -4.18 -24.96 -20.90
CA ASP A 206 -4.61 -24.77 -19.51
C ASP A 206 -3.53 -24.77 -18.41
N GLN A 207 -2.26 -24.90 -18.78
CA GLN A 207 -1.14 -24.78 -17.85
C GLN A 207 -0.48 -23.41 -18.00
N LEU A 208 0.03 -22.87 -16.89
CA LEU A 208 0.76 -21.60 -16.89
C LEU A 208 2.19 -21.83 -17.39
N TYR A 209 2.61 -21.06 -18.38
CA TYR A 209 3.96 -21.00 -18.91
C TYR A 209 4.55 -19.61 -18.67
N VAL A 210 5.86 -19.56 -18.51
CA VAL A 210 6.64 -18.31 -18.45
C VAL A 210 7.59 -18.22 -19.62
N ASN A 211 7.79 -16.99 -20.11
CA ASN A 211 8.70 -16.70 -21.22
C ASN A 211 10.09 -16.31 -20.71
N LEU A 212 11.13 -16.93 -21.27
CA LEU A 212 12.53 -16.70 -20.87
C LEU A 212 13.31 -15.79 -21.83
N GLY A 213 12.66 -15.24 -22.86
CA GLY A 213 13.29 -14.32 -23.83
C GLY A 213 12.51 -14.21 -25.14
N ALA A 214 12.68 -15.19 -26.03
CA ALA A 214 12.09 -15.23 -27.36
C ALA A 214 10.77 -16.04 -27.41
N ASP A 215 10.02 -15.92 -28.50
CA ASP A 215 8.71 -16.59 -28.69
C ASP A 215 8.77 -18.11 -28.67
N ASN A 216 9.95 -18.70 -28.81
CA ASN A 216 10.22 -20.14 -28.75
C ASN A 216 10.84 -20.59 -27.41
N GLN A 217 10.74 -19.76 -26.37
CA GLN A 217 11.33 -19.99 -25.05
C GLN A 217 10.27 -19.93 -23.94
N TRP A 218 9.12 -20.58 -24.15
CA TRP A 218 8.10 -20.78 -23.12
C TRP A 218 8.35 -22.09 -22.38
N VAL A 219 8.41 -22.03 -21.05
CA VAL A 219 8.61 -23.21 -20.19
C VAL A 219 7.47 -23.30 -19.17
N LEU A 220 7.09 -24.53 -18.79
CA LEU A 220 6.04 -24.76 -17.81
C LEU A 220 6.43 -24.10 -16.47
N TYR A 221 5.59 -23.20 -15.97
CA TYR A 221 5.89 -22.47 -14.73
C TYR A 221 6.13 -23.40 -13.54
N ALA A 222 5.33 -24.47 -13.45
CA ALA A 222 5.41 -25.45 -12.38
C ALA A 222 6.67 -26.33 -12.40
N SER A 223 7.43 -26.38 -13.50
CA SER A 223 8.71 -27.11 -13.53
C SER A 223 9.89 -26.27 -13.02
N GLY A 224 9.70 -24.97 -12.88
CA GLY A 224 10.68 -24.09 -12.24
C GLY A 224 10.64 -24.18 -10.72
N SER A 225 11.77 -23.91 -10.08
CA SER A 225 11.83 -23.74 -8.63
C SER A 225 12.20 -22.31 -8.24
N ARG A 226 11.62 -21.87 -7.12
CA ARG A 226 12.03 -20.64 -6.45
C ARG A 226 13.36 -20.88 -5.76
N PHE A 227 14.23 -19.88 -5.73
CA PHE A 227 15.46 -19.97 -4.94
C PHE A 227 15.09 -20.00 -3.45
N GLN A 228 15.31 -21.14 -2.78
CA GLN A 228 15.33 -21.16 -1.33
C GLN A 228 16.69 -20.60 -0.92
N LYS A 229 16.72 -19.44 -0.26
CA LYS A 229 17.92 -18.95 0.41
C LYS A 229 18.35 -20.02 1.42
N PHE A 230 19.47 -20.68 1.16
CA PHE A 230 20.20 -21.46 2.17
C PHE A 230 21.00 -20.52 3.07
#